data_AF-A0A0H5QJ15-F1
#
_entry.id   AF-A0A0H5QJ15-F1
#
_cell.length_a   1.000
_cell.length_b   1.000
_cell.length_c   1.000
_cell.angle_alpha   90.00
_cell.angle_beta   90.00
_cell.angle_gamma   90.00
#
_symmetry.space_group_name_H-M   'P 1'
#
loop_
_entity.id
_entity.type
_entity.pdbx_description
1 polymer ?
#
loop_
_entity_poly.entity_id
_entity_poly.type
_entity_poly.pdbx_seq_one_letter_code
_entity_poly.pdbx_strand_id
1 'polypeptide(L)'
;MPECSEIHYNMTGNDPSLSDPLYSSCIKLSSSSKLRAAAWTGAGLRSEVLALDFDRKVSSFCNVKLNTQPEERYAEDASLLTDGVHSGPFHTTGLWLGYKERPLDAVIDLGAPAEISEIHFTSLVDMGAHIMGVSSARAYLSADGKNYTATVSENFLEPSENSGKTICNHTLSFDRQEARYVRVILQGFPALPSWHPSAGERPFLFVDEIEVN
;
A
#
# COMPACT_ATOMS: atom_id res chain seq x y z
N MET A 1 -11.94 -36.63 -23.16
CA MET A 1 -12.35 -35.58 -22.22
C MET A 1 -11.23 -34.55 -22.19
N PRO A 2 -11.46 -33.24 -22.07
CA PRO A 2 -10.36 -32.32 -21.86
C PRO A 2 -9.74 -32.66 -20.50
N GLU A 3 -8.47 -33.04 -20.48
CA GLU A 3 -7.74 -33.24 -19.24
C GLU A 3 -7.65 -31.88 -18.53
N CYS A 4 -8.24 -31.78 -17.34
CA CYS A 4 -8.10 -30.58 -16.51
C CYS A 4 -6.63 -30.43 -16.14
N SER A 5 -6.09 -29.22 -16.28
CA SER A 5 -4.75 -28.92 -15.81
C SER A 5 -4.70 -28.94 -14.28
N GLU A 6 -3.65 -29.54 -13.73
CA GLU A 6 -3.36 -29.55 -12.30
C GLU A 6 -2.46 -28.38 -11.95
N ILE A 7 -2.74 -27.69 -10.84
CA ILE A 7 -1.92 -26.56 -10.39
C ILE A 7 -1.14 -27.01 -9.15
N HIS A 8 0.19 -26.96 -9.22
CA HIS A 8 1.05 -27.23 -8.07
C HIS A 8 1.74 -25.95 -7.61
N TYR A 9 1.96 -25.84 -6.30
CA TYR A 9 2.53 -24.63 -5.71
C TYR A 9 3.45 -24.94 -4.52
N ASN A 10 4.39 -24.05 -4.26
CA ASN A 10 5.17 -24.03 -3.02
C ASN A 10 5.36 -22.59 -2.53
N MET A 11 5.81 -22.43 -1.28
CA MET A 11 6.06 -21.12 -0.66
C MET A 11 7.56 -20.85 -0.42
N THR A 12 8.42 -21.63 -1.08
CA THR A 12 9.88 -21.59 -0.88
C THR A 12 10.59 -20.61 -1.81
N GLY A 13 9.90 -20.13 -2.85
CA GLY A 13 10.45 -19.30 -3.92
C GLY A 13 11.09 -20.08 -5.08
N ASN A 14 11.20 -21.41 -4.97
CA ASN A 14 11.66 -22.27 -6.05
C ASN A 14 10.56 -22.56 -7.06
N ASP A 15 10.94 -22.86 -8.31
CA ASP A 15 10.03 -23.36 -9.33
C ASP A 15 9.24 -24.58 -8.82
N PRO A 16 7.90 -24.60 -8.97
CA PRO A 16 7.09 -25.73 -8.55
C PRO A 16 7.27 -26.93 -9.49
N SER A 17 6.95 -28.09 -8.96
CA SER A 17 7.02 -29.41 -9.59
C SER A 17 5.75 -30.21 -9.32
N LEU A 18 5.55 -31.31 -10.04
CA LEU A 18 4.44 -32.24 -9.79
C LEU A 18 4.51 -32.93 -8.41
N SER A 19 5.64 -32.82 -7.69
CA SER A 19 5.79 -33.33 -6.33
C SER A 19 5.34 -32.34 -5.24
N ASP A 20 5.16 -31.07 -5.62
CA ASP A 20 4.67 -30.04 -4.71
C ASP A 20 3.16 -30.20 -4.46
N PRO A 21 2.61 -29.60 -3.39
CA PRO A 21 1.19 -29.66 -3.09
C PRO A 21 0.27 -29.23 -4.26
N LEU A 22 -0.77 -30.03 -4.50
CA LEU A 22 -1.85 -29.70 -5.43
C LEU A 22 -2.73 -28.58 -4.85
N TYR A 23 -2.95 -27.54 -5.63
CA TYR A 23 -3.90 -26.49 -5.29
C TYR A 23 -5.33 -27.02 -5.36
N SER A 24 -6.00 -27.06 -4.21
CA SER A 24 -7.37 -27.58 -4.05
C SER A 24 -8.27 -26.65 -3.24
N SER A 25 -7.71 -25.66 -2.56
CA SER A 25 -8.43 -24.69 -1.72
C SER A 25 -7.56 -23.45 -1.48
N CYS A 26 -8.14 -22.39 -0.90
CA CYS A 26 -7.45 -21.13 -0.62
C CYS A 26 -6.15 -21.33 0.18
N ILE A 27 -5.07 -20.71 -0.30
CA ILE A 27 -3.78 -20.69 0.38
C ILE A 27 -3.81 -19.59 1.44
N LYS A 28 -3.55 -19.94 2.69
CA LYS A 28 -3.46 -18.98 3.80
C LYS A 28 -1.99 -18.61 4.03
N LEU A 29 -1.67 -17.33 3.88
CA LEU A 29 -0.34 -16.79 4.18
C LEU A 29 -0.39 -16.08 5.54
N SER A 30 0.38 -16.57 6.51
CA SER A 30 0.46 -15.98 7.87
C SER A 30 1.82 -15.34 8.18
N SER A 31 2.76 -15.43 7.25
CA SER A 31 4.14 -14.93 7.35
C SER A 31 4.67 -14.60 5.97
N SER A 32 5.73 -13.78 5.89
CA SER A 32 6.41 -13.50 4.63
C SER A 32 6.78 -14.81 3.93
N SER A 33 6.44 -14.91 2.65
CA SER A 33 6.48 -16.15 1.87
C SER A 33 6.70 -15.84 0.39
N LYS A 34 7.37 -16.75 -0.33
CA LYS A 34 7.54 -16.65 -1.79
C LYS A 34 6.71 -17.71 -2.46
N LEU A 35 5.45 -17.40 -2.73
CA LEU A 35 4.53 -18.29 -3.41
C LEU A 35 4.94 -18.42 -4.88
N ARG A 36 5.09 -19.67 -5.32
CA ARG A 36 5.31 -20.03 -6.72
C ARG A 36 4.26 -21.07 -7.11
N ALA A 37 3.61 -20.89 -8.26
CA ALA A 37 2.62 -21.83 -8.76
C ALA A 37 2.75 -22.01 -10.28
N ALA A 38 2.51 -23.23 -10.77
CA ALA A 38 2.40 -23.51 -12.21
C ALA A 38 1.30 -24.54 -12.46
N ALA A 39 0.77 -24.53 -13.69
CA ALA A 39 -0.21 -25.50 -14.15
C ALA A 39 0.46 -26.55 -15.06
N TRP A 40 0.05 -27.81 -14.94
CA TRP A 40 0.43 -28.90 -15.83
C TRP A 40 -0.80 -29.45 -16.52
N THR A 41 -0.76 -29.55 -17.85
CA THR A 41 -1.78 -30.29 -18.60
C THR A 41 -1.56 -31.79 -18.44
N GLY A 42 -2.56 -32.63 -18.71
CA GLY A 42 -2.37 -34.09 -18.68
C GLY A 42 -1.38 -34.61 -19.76
N ALA A 43 -1.07 -33.80 -20.78
CA ALA A 43 0.03 -34.05 -21.72
C ALA A 43 1.43 -33.70 -21.17
N GLY A 44 1.52 -33.23 -19.92
CA GLY A 44 2.77 -32.86 -19.25
C GLY A 44 3.32 -31.48 -19.61
N LEU A 45 2.55 -30.64 -20.32
CA LEU A 45 2.97 -29.27 -20.63
C LEU A 45 2.81 -28.38 -19.40
N ARG A 46 3.86 -27.64 -19.05
CA ARG A 46 3.89 -26.71 -17.91
C ARG A 46 3.64 -25.28 -18.35
N SER A 47 2.84 -24.53 -17.59
CA SER A 47 2.68 -23.07 -17.77
C SER A 47 3.95 -22.30 -17.37
N GLU A 48 3.94 -20.98 -17.59
CA GLU A 48 4.84 -20.09 -16.86
C GLU A 48 4.55 -20.14 -15.35
N VAL A 49 5.55 -19.79 -14.55
CA VAL A 49 5.44 -19.76 -13.09
C VAL A 49 4.82 -18.43 -12.67
N LEU A 50 3.68 -18.51 -11.99
CA LEU A 50 3.16 -17.40 -11.19
C LEU A 50 4.09 -17.19 -10.00
N ALA A 51 4.60 -15.98 -9.83
CA ALA A 51 5.44 -15.59 -8.71
C ALA A 51 4.77 -14.48 -7.89
N LEU A 52 4.57 -14.74 -6.59
CA LEU A 52 4.10 -13.78 -5.61
C LEU A 52 5.03 -13.81 -4.41
N ASP A 53 5.71 -12.69 -4.15
CA ASP A 53 6.49 -12.48 -2.93
C ASP A 53 5.60 -11.69 -1.97
N PHE A 54 5.11 -12.35 -0.94
CA PHE A 54 4.32 -11.74 0.13
C PHE A 54 5.27 -11.38 1.27
N ASP A 55 5.41 -10.10 1.58
CA ASP A 55 6.13 -9.64 2.76
C ASP A 55 5.15 -9.17 3.82
N ARG A 56 5.05 -9.91 4.93
CA ARG A 56 4.10 -9.60 5.99
C ARG A 56 4.62 -8.43 6.82
N LYS A 57 3.82 -7.37 6.86
CA LYS A 57 4.00 -6.19 7.73
C LYS A 57 3.15 -6.34 8.99
N VAL A 58 3.44 -5.54 10.03
CA VAL A 58 2.62 -5.51 11.25
C VAL A 58 1.21 -5.03 10.91
N SER A 59 1.08 -4.12 9.94
CA SER A 59 -0.21 -3.61 9.47
C SER A 59 -0.95 -4.49 8.46
N SER A 60 -0.34 -5.56 7.90
CA SER A 60 -0.99 -6.35 6.86
C SER A 60 -2.34 -6.93 7.33
N PHE A 61 -3.39 -6.61 6.58
CA PHE A 61 -4.79 -6.96 6.82
C PHE A 61 -5.37 -6.44 8.14
N CYS A 62 -4.76 -5.41 8.73
CA CYS A 62 -5.29 -4.74 9.91
C CYS A 62 -6.51 -3.89 9.57
N ASN A 63 -7.33 -3.60 10.58
CA ASN A 63 -8.51 -2.77 10.37
C ASN A 63 -8.11 -1.30 10.26
N VAL A 64 -8.65 -0.61 9.25
CA VAL A 64 -8.38 0.81 9.00
C VAL A 64 -9.65 1.63 9.17
N LYS A 65 -9.56 2.71 9.95
CA LYS A 65 -10.61 3.72 10.07
C LYS A 65 -10.13 5.03 9.44
N LEU A 66 -10.89 5.51 8.46
CA LEU A 66 -10.69 6.83 7.87
C LEU A 66 -11.45 7.89 8.69
N ASN A 67 -10.72 8.86 9.26
CA ASN A 67 -11.30 10.04 9.91
C ASN A 67 -11.67 11.12 8.88
N THR A 68 -11.06 11.10 7.70
CA THR A 68 -11.42 11.93 6.55
C THR A 68 -11.75 11.04 5.35
N GLN A 69 -12.79 11.40 4.60
CA GLN A 69 -13.21 10.65 3.43
C GLN A 69 -12.47 11.11 2.16
N PRO A 70 -12.05 10.17 1.30
CA PRO A 70 -11.52 10.47 -0.02
C PRO A 70 -12.58 11.15 -0.91
N GLU A 71 -12.15 11.64 -2.06
CA GLU A 71 -13.04 12.14 -3.09
C GLU A 71 -13.90 10.98 -3.63
N GLU A 72 -15.21 11.18 -3.80
CA GLU A 72 -16.18 10.11 -4.12
C GLU A 72 -15.77 9.27 -5.34
N ARG A 73 -15.17 9.90 -6.36
CA ARG A 73 -14.70 9.23 -7.58
C ARG A 73 -13.52 8.28 -7.35
N TYR A 74 -12.77 8.49 -6.27
CA TYR A 74 -11.55 7.77 -5.91
C TYR A 74 -11.66 7.21 -4.49
N ALA A 75 -12.90 6.93 -4.07
CA ALA A 75 -13.22 6.33 -2.80
C ALA A 75 -13.25 4.81 -2.98
N GLU A 76 -12.31 4.13 -2.34
CA GLU A 76 -12.26 2.67 -2.24
C GLU A 76 -12.38 2.25 -0.76
N ASP A 77 -12.41 0.95 -0.51
CA ASP A 77 -12.40 0.44 0.87
C ASP A 77 -11.11 0.87 1.59
N ALA A 78 -11.22 1.24 2.87
CA ALA A 78 -10.09 1.64 3.68
C ALA A 78 -9.05 0.52 3.85
N SER A 79 -9.47 -0.75 3.70
CA SER A 79 -8.59 -1.92 3.75
C SER A 79 -7.48 -1.87 2.71
N LEU A 80 -7.68 -1.14 1.59
CA LEU A 80 -6.68 -0.91 0.54
C LEU A 80 -5.38 -0.35 1.10
N LEU A 81 -5.42 0.43 2.19
CA LEU A 81 -4.22 0.96 2.82
C LEU A 81 -3.39 -0.12 3.56
N THR A 82 -3.85 -1.37 3.64
CA THR A 82 -3.22 -2.44 4.43
C THR A 82 -3.40 -3.82 3.80
N ASP A 83 -3.78 -3.91 2.52
CA ASP A 83 -4.11 -5.20 1.88
C ASP A 83 -2.87 -5.91 1.33
N GLY A 84 -1.69 -5.28 1.40
CA GLY A 84 -0.42 -5.79 0.91
C GLY A 84 -0.26 -5.66 -0.61
N VAL A 85 -1.10 -4.87 -1.29
CA VAL A 85 -1.07 -4.67 -2.74
C VAL A 85 -0.62 -3.25 -3.07
N HIS A 86 0.60 -3.12 -3.60
CA HIS A 86 1.08 -1.86 -4.15
C HIS A 86 0.47 -1.57 -5.52
N SER A 87 0.12 -0.32 -5.74
CA SER A 87 -0.49 0.11 -6.99
C SER A 87 0.54 0.35 -8.09
N GLY A 88 0.07 0.38 -9.33
CA GLY A 88 0.85 0.84 -10.48
C GLY A 88 0.81 2.36 -10.63
N PRO A 89 1.59 2.92 -11.57
CA PRO A 89 1.75 4.38 -11.74
C PRO A 89 0.51 5.10 -12.31
N PHE A 90 -0.66 4.45 -12.33
CA PHE A 90 -1.89 5.00 -12.85
C PHE A 90 -2.92 5.16 -11.73
N HIS A 91 -3.44 6.37 -11.54
CA HIS A 91 -4.46 6.65 -10.53
C HIS A 91 -5.82 5.97 -10.79
N THR A 92 -6.01 5.38 -11.97
CA THR A 92 -7.24 4.70 -12.40
C THR A 92 -7.23 3.19 -12.14
N THR A 93 -6.24 2.67 -11.41
CA THR A 93 -6.15 1.23 -11.10
C THR A 93 -7.22 0.75 -10.13
N GLY A 94 -7.87 1.65 -9.39
CA GLY A 94 -8.71 1.29 -8.23
C GLY A 94 -7.90 0.84 -7.01
N LEU A 95 -6.57 1.01 -7.04
CA LEU A 95 -5.66 0.66 -5.95
C LEU A 95 -5.06 1.92 -5.30
N TRP A 96 -5.80 3.03 -5.33
CA TRP A 96 -5.40 4.27 -4.68
C TRP A 96 -6.60 4.93 -4.01
N LEU A 97 -6.38 5.54 -2.83
CA LEU A 97 -7.31 6.50 -2.26
C LEU A 97 -6.94 7.92 -2.68
N GLY A 98 -7.88 8.63 -3.31
CA GLY A 98 -7.68 10.00 -3.81
C GLY A 98 -8.27 11.06 -2.89
N TYR A 99 -7.47 12.06 -2.54
CA TYR A 99 -7.84 13.21 -1.71
C TYR A 99 -7.50 14.52 -2.45
N LYS A 100 -8.24 15.61 -2.22
CA LYS A 100 -7.91 16.92 -2.81
C LYS A 100 -7.78 18.02 -1.75
N GLU A 101 -8.88 18.32 -1.06
CA GLU A 101 -8.92 19.45 -0.12
C GLU A 101 -8.52 19.08 1.31
N ARG A 102 -8.79 17.83 1.70
CA ARG A 102 -8.53 17.29 3.05
C ARG A 102 -7.29 16.38 3.03
N PRO A 103 -6.58 16.23 4.16
CA PRO A 103 -5.57 15.20 4.29
C PRO A 103 -6.21 13.81 4.30
N LEU A 104 -5.41 12.78 3.99
CA LEU A 104 -5.69 11.42 4.44
C LEU A 104 -5.41 11.37 5.94
N ASP A 105 -6.42 11.05 6.74
CA ASP A 105 -6.31 10.87 8.20
C ASP A 105 -6.86 9.49 8.54
N ALA A 106 -5.96 8.53 8.74
CA ALA A 106 -6.29 7.12 8.95
C ALA A 106 -5.78 6.63 10.29
N VAL A 107 -6.53 5.73 10.91
CA VAL A 107 -6.14 4.99 12.11
C VAL A 107 -6.11 3.51 11.77
N ILE A 108 -4.96 2.88 11.96
CA ILE A 108 -4.74 1.45 11.82
C ILE A 108 -4.76 0.82 13.21
N ASP A 109 -5.66 -0.16 13.45
CA ASP A 109 -5.64 -1.01 14.65
C ASP A 109 -4.84 -2.27 14.34
N LEU A 110 -3.64 -2.39 14.92
CA LEU A 110 -2.73 -3.53 14.74
C LEU A 110 -3.28 -4.82 15.38
N GLY A 111 -4.43 -4.76 16.07
CA GLY A 111 -5.12 -5.87 16.71
C GLY A 111 -4.54 -6.25 18.07
N ALA A 112 -3.23 -6.09 18.26
CA ALA A 112 -2.51 -6.29 19.51
C ALA A 112 -1.37 -5.28 19.65
N PRO A 113 -0.84 -5.05 20.87
CA PRO A 113 0.39 -4.28 21.05
C PRO A 113 1.55 -4.89 20.25
N ALA A 114 2.29 -4.05 19.54
CA ALA A 114 3.46 -4.42 18.77
C ALA A 114 4.57 -3.36 18.93
N GLU A 115 5.82 -3.80 18.95
CA GLU A 115 6.97 -2.89 18.84
C GLU A 115 7.16 -2.52 17.37
N ILE A 116 7.19 -1.21 17.10
CA ILE A 116 7.31 -0.65 15.75
C ILE A 116 8.33 0.50 15.75
N SER A 117 8.94 0.75 14.61
CA SER A 117 9.92 1.83 14.43
C SER A 117 9.82 2.54 13.07
N GLU A 118 9.07 1.98 12.13
CA GLU A 118 8.96 2.56 10.79
C GLU A 118 7.52 2.50 10.26
N ILE A 119 7.15 3.53 9.51
CA ILE A 119 5.94 3.55 8.70
C ILE A 119 6.35 3.86 7.27
N HIS A 120 6.04 2.95 6.34
CA HIS A 120 6.25 3.14 4.92
C HIS A 120 4.91 3.36 4.24
N PHE A 121 4.89 4.23 3.23
CA PHE A 121 3.72 4.42 2.39
C PHE A 121 4.16 4.93 1.02
N THR A 122 3.30 4.78 0.01
CA THR A 122 3.58 5.36 -1.30
C THR A 122 2.57 6.43 -1.69
N SER A 123 3.02 7.37 -2.52
CA SER A 123 2.16 8.38 -3.12
C SER A 123 2.43 8.48 -4.61
N LEU A 124 1.42 8.85 -5.39
CA LEU A 124 1.58 9.08 -6.83
C LEU A 124 1.93 10.54 -7.14
N VAL A 125 2.84 10.75 -8.10
CA VAL A 125 3.03 12.01 -8.81
C VAL A 125 2.63 11.79 -10.27
N ASP A 126 1.73 12.64 -10.78
CA ASP A 126 1.32 12.74 -12.18
C ASP A 126 0.83 14.17 -12.42
N MET A 127 1.77 15.05 -12.77
CA MET A 127 1.49 16.49 -12.90
C MET A 127 0.44 16.76 -13.98
N GLY A 128 0.43 16.00 -15.07
CA GLY A 128 -0.59 16.10 -16.11
C GLY A 128 -2.01 15.74 -15.66
N ALA A 129 -2.14 14.99 -14.57
CA ALA A 129 -3.41 14.67 -13.91
C ALA A 129 -3.67 15.51 -12.63
N HIS A 130 -2.86 16.57 -12.41
CA HIS A 130 -2.88 17.40 -11.21
C HIS A 130 -2.62 16.60 -9.92
N ILE A 131 -1.76 15.58 -9.96
CA ILE A 131 -1.39 14.77 -8.79
C ILE A 131 0.04 15.08 -8.40
N MET A 132 0.26 15.60 -7.19
CA MET A 132 1.55 16.18 -6.79
C MET A 132 2.22 15.43 -5.62
N GLY A 133 1.63 14.31 -5.21
CA GLY A 133 2.10 13.52 -4.08
C GLY A 133 1.80 14.16 -2.72
N VAL A 134 2.58 13.78 -1.72
CA VAL A 134 2.47 14.22 -0.32
C VAL A 134 3.40 15.41 -0.07
N SER A 135 2.90 16.41 0.66
CA SER A 135 3.69 17.58 1.09
C SER A 135 4.18 17.44 2.53
N SER A 136 3.44 16.72 3.38
CA SER A 136 3.88 16.40 4.74
C SER A 136 3.20 15.14 5.25
N ALA A 137 3.88 14.41 6.12
CA ALA A 137 3.36 13.23 6.79
C ALA A 137 3.64 13.31 8.29
N ARG A 138 2.65 12.90 9.08
CA ARG A 138 2.71 12.86 10.55
C ARG A 138 2.17 11.54 11.05
N ALA A 139 2.86 10.94 12.00
CA ALA A 139 2.41 9.74 12.67
C ALA A 139 2.26 9.94 14.18
N TYR A 140 1.22 9.30 14.73
CA TYR A 140 0.93 9.30 16.14
C TYR A 140 0.63 7.88 16.60
N LEU A 141 1.09 7.53 17.80
CA LEU A 141 0.94 6.20 18.38
C LEU A 141 0.01 6.22 19.59
N SER A 142 -0.73 5.13 19.79
CA SER A 142 -1.63 4.96 20.93
C SER A 142 -1.74 3.50 21.37
N ALA A 143 -1.89 3.29 22.68
CA ALA A 143 -2.19 1.99 23.27
C ALA A 143 -3.70 1.72 23.40
N ASP A 144 -4.52 2.78 23.53
CA ASP A 144 -5.94 2.69 23.87
C ASP A 144 -6.89 3.17 22.74
N GLY A 145 -6.33 3.69 21.66
CA GLY A 145 -7.07 4.20 20.50
C GLY A 145 -7.77 5.54 20.76
N LYS A 146 -7.54 6.16 21.92
CA LYS A 146 -8.16 7.42 22.38
C LYS A 146 -7.12 8.52 22.55
N ASN A 147 -6.02 8.22 23.23
CA ASN A 147 -4.94 9.15 23.51
C ASN A 147 -3.76 8.85 22.57
N TYR A 148 -3.42 9.82 21.73
CA TYR A 148 -2.38 9.69 20.72
C TYR A 148 -1.19 10.59 21.06
N THR A 149 0.01 10.03 21.00
CA THR A 149 1.28 10.74 21.18
C THR A 149 1.90 11.00 19.82
N ALA A 150 2.34 12.25 19.56
CA ALA A 150 3.05 12.57 18.33
C ALA A 150 4.42 11.88 18.31
N THR A 151 4.74 11.19 17.22
CA THR A 151 5.93 10.33 17.15
C THR A 151 6.92 10.83 16.11
N VAL A 152 6.46 11.17 14.90
CA VAL A 152 7.32 11.63 13.80
C VAL A 152 6.54 12.55 12.86
N SER A 153 7.25 13.51 12.27
CA SER A 153 6.72 14.44 11.28
C SER A 153 7.79 14.75 10.24
N GLU A 154 7.42 14.66 8.97
CA GLU A 154 8.30 15.00 7.84
C GLU A 154 7.58 15.88 6.82
N ASN A 155 8.36 16.69 6.10
CA ASN A 155 7.89 17.51 4.99
C ASN A 155 8.64 17.08 3.72
N PHE A 156 7.95 17.13 2.60
CA PHE A 156 8.48 16.70 1.31
C PHE A 156 8.51 17.87 0.34
N LEU A 157 9.48 17.82 -0.57
CA LEU A 157 9.69 18.85 -1.58
C LEU A 157 8.65 18.73 -2.70
N GLU A 158 8.29 19.87 -3.29
CA GLU A 158 7.47 19.91 -4.49
C GLU A 158 8.15 19.13 -5.64
N PRO A 159 7.38 18.38 -6.46
CA PRO A 159 7.90 17.81 -7.69
C PRO A 159 8.45 18.90 -8.62
N SER A 160 9.54 18.60 -9.31
CA SER A 160 10.06 19.46 -10.38
C SER A 160 9.19 19.43 -11.64
N GLU A 161 9.35 20.40 -12.55
CA GLU A 161 8.65 20.44 -13.84
C GLU A 161 8.91 19.19 -14.70
N ASN A 162 10.11 18.61 -14.58
CA ASN A 162 10.50 17.39 -15.30
C ASN A 162 10.07 16.10 -14.58
N SER A 163 9.29 16.21 -13.50
CA SER A 163 8.79 15.02 -12.80
C SER A 163 7.78 14.33 -13.69
N GLY A 164 8.19 13.20 -14.25
CA GLY A 164 7.29 12.31 -14.94
C GLY A 164 6.27 11.70 -13.97
N LYS A 165 5.39 10.87 -14.53
CA LYS A 165 4.53 10.00 -13.76
C LYS A 165 5.37 9.01 -12.95
N THR A 166 5.28 9.04 -11.63
CA THR A 166 6.17 8.26 -10.74
C THR A 166 5.48 7.93 -9.41
N ILE A 167 5.74 6.72 -8.91
CA ILE A 167 5.40 6.31 -7.55
C ILE A 167 6.54 6.75 -6.64
N CYS A 168 6.21 7.51 -5.60
CA CYS A 168 7.15 7.96 -4.58
C CYS A 168 6.99 7.11 -3.33
N ASN A 169 8.07 6.47 -2.89
CA ASN A 169 8.11 5.75 -1.62
C ASN A 169 8.56 6.69 -0.50
N HIS A 170 7.87 6.63 0.63
CA HIS A 170 8.15 7.45 1.81
C HIS A 170 8.35 6.56 3.01
N THR A 171 9.29 6.94 3.88
CA THR A 171 9.60 6.22 5.11
C THR A 171 9.65 7.22 6.25
N LEU A 172 8.82 7.02 7.26
CA LEU A 172 8.91 7.74 8.53
C LEU A 172 9.60 6.84 9.55
N SER A 173 10.81 7.23 9.98
CA SER A 173 11.59 6.47 10.97
C SER A 173 11.55 7.14 12.34
N PHE A 174 11.45 6.34 13.40
CA PHE A 174 11.44 6.82 14.79
C PHE A 174 12.00 5.77 15.76
N ASP A 175 12.33 6.20 16.98
CA ASP A 175 12.78 5.28 18.03
C ASP A 175 11.72 4.21 18.30
N ARG A 176 12.17 2.95 18.42
CA ARG A 176 11.28 1.80 18.64
C ARG A 176 10.35 2.02 19.83
N GLN A 177 9.06 1.88 19.58
CA GLN A 177 8.00 2.12 20.56
C GLN A 177 6.92 1.04 20.45
N GLU A 178 6.34 0.66 21.58
CA GLU A 178 5.18 -0.23 21.60
C GLU A 178 3.89 0.57 21.36
N ALA A 179 3.06 0.10 20.44
CA ALA A 179 1.74 0.68 20.16
C ALA A 179 0.75 -0.40 19.68
N ARG A 180 -0.55 -0.11 19.80
CA ARG A 180 -1.60 -0.91 19.16
C ARG A 180 -2.28 -0.14 18.02
N TYR A 181 -2.39 1.17 18.16
CA TYR A 181 -3.04 2.03 17.18
C TYR A 181 -2.03 3.00 16.59
N VAL A 182 -2.01 3.07 15.26
CA VAL A 182 -1.15 3.98 14.49
C VAL A 182 -2.06 4.94 13.74
N ARG A 183 -1.97 6.23 14.03
CA ARG A 183 -2.66 7.27 13.26
C ARG A 183 -1.68 7.94 12.31
N VAL A 184 -1.98 7.93 11.03
CA VAL A 184 -1.18 8.57 9.98
C VAL A 184 -1.99 9.70 9.35
N ILE A 185 -1.37 10.88 9.26
CA ILE A 185 -1.95 12.05 8.60
C ILE A 185 -1.03 12.46 7.45
N LEU A 186 -1.52 12.30 6.22
CA LEU A 186 -0.81 12.65 4.99
C LEU A 186 -1.51 13.84 4.33
N GLN A 187 -0.74 14.91 4.12
CA GLN A 187 -1.24 16.16 3.55
C GLN A 187 -0.73 16.29 2.11
N GLY A 188 -1.62 16.62 1.17
CA GLY A 188 -1.24 17.01 -0.20
C GLY A 188 -0.85 18.48 -0.29
N PHE A 189 -0.16 18.84 -1.37
CA PHE A 189 0.24 20.23 -1.64
C PHE A 189 -0.96 21.18 -1.74
N PRO A 190 -0.80 22.43 -1.29
CA PRO A 190 -1.92 23.38 -1.23
C PRO A 190 -2.33 23.93 -2.60
N ALA A 191 -1.42 23.95 -3.56
CA ALA A 191 -1.63 24.48 -4.91
C ALA A 191 -0.59 23.91 -5.88
N LEU A 192 -0.94 23.88 -7.17
CA LEU A 192 -0.02 23.59 -8.25
C LEU A 192 0.98 24.74 -8.41
N PRO A 193 2.26 24.44 -8.70
CA PRO A 193 3.33 25.42 -8.75
C PRO A 193 3.19 26.36 -9.95
N SER A 194 3.89 27.50 -9.92
CA SER A 194 3.75 28.58 -10.90
C SER A 194 4.10 28.20 -12.34
N TRP A 195 4.93 27.17 -12.53
CA TRP A 195 5.31 26.67 -13.84
C TRP A 195 4.25 25.75 -14.46
N HIS A 196 3.29 25.25 -13.66
CA HIS A 196 2.25 24.35 -14.14
C HIS A 196 1.17 25.14 -14.91
N PRO A 197 0.61 24.63 -16.03
CA PRO A 197 -0.43 25.32 -16.80
C PRO A 197 -1.67 25.73 -15.98
N SER A 198 -2.02 24.90 -14.99
CA SER A 198 -3.09 25.14 -14.00
C SER A 198 -2.57 25.68 -12.66
N ALA A 199 -1.54 26.53 -12.68
CA ALA A 199 -0.94 27.11 -11.47
C ALA A 199 -2.00 27.68 -10.50
N GLY A 200 -1.84 27.43 -9.20
CA GLY A 200 -2.77 27.88 -8.17
C GLY A 200 -3.97 26.95 -7.92
N GLU A 201 -4.30 26.04 -8.84
CA GLU A 201 -5.33 25.03 -8.59
C GLU A 201 -4.88 24.02 -7.53
N ARG A 202 -5.83 23.45 -6.77
CA ARG A 202 -5.53 22.44 -5.75
C ARG A 202 -5.19 21.09 -6.41
N PRO A 203 -3.98 20.52 -6.22
CA PRO A 203 -3.67 19.19 -6.70
C PRO A 203 -4.32 18.09 -5.85
N PHE A 204 -4.42 16.90 -6.40
CA PHE A 204 -4.78 15.69 -5.68
C PHE A 204 -3.57 15.08 -4.95
N LEU A 205 -3.87 14.41 -3.85
CA LEU A 205 -3.05 13.45 -3.13
C LEU A 205 -3.61 12.06 -3.42
N PHE A 206 -2.75 11.13 -3.86
CA PHE A 206 -3.10 9.72 -4.04
C PHE A 206 -2.15 8.89 -3.20
N VAL A 207 -2.70 8.00 -2.38
CA VAL A 207 -1.96 7.13 -1.46
C VAL A 207 -2.51 5.70 -1.57
N ASP A 208 -1.63 4.73 -1.59
CA ASP A 208 -1.96 3.30 -1.54
C ASP A 208 -1.55 2.71 -0.17
N GLU A 209 -0.89 1.56 -0.13
CA GLU A 209 -0.46 0.83 1.06
C GLU A 209 0.26 1.70 2.13
N ILE A 210 -0.09 1.46 3.39
CA ILE A 210 0.59 1.95 4.59
C ILE A 210 1.10 0.75 5.40
N GLU A 211 2.41 0.57 5.36
CA GLU A 211 3.12 -0.52 6.01
C GLU A 211 3.68 -0.07 7.36
N VAL A 212 3.32 -0.76 8.44
CA VAL A 212 3.90 -0.55 9.77
C VAL A 212 4.90 -1.68 10.05
N ASN A 213 6.13 -1.32 10.43
CA ASN A 213 7.24 -2.23 10.71
C ASN A 213 7.86 -1.98 12.08
#